data_AF-A0A2T7FTF2-F1
#
_entry.id   AF-A0A2T7FTF2-F1
#
_cell.length_a   1.000
_cell.length_b   1.000
_cell.length_c   1.000
_cell.angle_alpha   90.00
_cell.angle_beta   90.00
_cell.angle_gamma   90.00
#
_symmetry.space_group_name_H-M   'P 1'
#
loop_
_entity.id
_entity.type
_entity.pdbx_description
1 polymer ?
#
loop_
_entity_poly.entity_id
_entity_poly.type
_entity_poly.pdbx_seq_one_letter_code
_entity_poly.pdbx_strand_id
1 'polypeptide(L)'
;MKGIPLDLTIDREKHARIRYELSLRGLTLVEIANRAGVSISAVSAVSLGKSRSARVETILAKALDIEPDRLFPERYPSNNGGCA
;
A
#
# COMPACT_ATOMS: atom_id res chain seq x y z
N MET A 1 5.98 11.89 -31.30
CA MET A 1 6.58 10.69 -30.66
C MET A 1 5.55 10.12 -29.69
N LYS A 2 5.15 8.87 -29.90
CA LYS A 2 3.95 8.24 -29.32
C LYS A 2 4.12 8.04 -27.80
N GLY A 3 3.09 8.43 -27.04
CA GLY A 3 3.09 8.44 -25.57
C GLY A 3 3.42 7.09 -24.96
N ILE A 4 4.32 7.12 -24.00
CA ILE A 4 4.62 6.03 -23.08
C ILE A 4 3.37 5.74 -22.21
N PRO A 5 2.93 4.48 -22.11
CA PRO A 5 1.69 4.12 -21.42
C PRO A 5 1.88 4.14 -19.90
N LEU A 6 1.01 4.87 -19.19
CA LEU A 6 0.69 4.77 -17.76
C LEU A 6 1.87 4.33 -16.85
N ASP A 7 2.94 5.13 -16.80
CA ASP A 7 4.07 4.86 -15.90
C ASP A 7 3.62 5.01 -14.43
N LEU A 8 3.95 3.99 -13.64
CA LEU A 8 3.72 3.87 -12.19
C LEU A 8 4.38 5.05 -11.46
N THR A 9 3.68 6.18 -11.37
CA THR A 9 4.14 7.36 -10.64
C THR A 9 4.52 6.95 -9.23
N ILE A 10 5.82 7.00 -8.92
CA ILE A 10 6.35 6.64 -7.61
C ILE A 10 5.63 7.51 -6.57
N ASP A 11 4.74 6.90 -5.79
CA ASP A 11 3.86 7.61 -4.88
C ASP A 11 4.58 7.89 -3.55
N ARG A 12 5.58 8.80 -3.63
CA ARG A 12 6.49 9.11 -2.52
C ARG A 12 5.76 9.70 -1.32
N GLU A 13 4.71 10.50 -1.58
CA GLU A 13 3.88 11.10 -0.54
C GLU A 13 3.09 10.03 0.22
N LYS A 14 2.42 9.12 -0.50
CA LYS A 14 1.74 7.97 0.10
C LYS A 14 2.69 7.12 0.93
N HIS A 15 3.87 6.82 0.38
CA HIS A 15 4.89 6.04 1.09
C HIS A 15 5.43 6.74 2.35
N ALA A 16 5.64 8.06 2.29
CA ALA A 16 6.05 8.85 3.45
C ALA A 16 4.95 8.87 4.53
N ARG A 17 3.68 9.02 4.13
CA ARG A 17 2.54 8.98 5.04
C ARG A 17 2.40 7.62 5.72
N ILE A 18 2.51 6.52 4.97
CA ILE A 18 2.48 5.16 5.53
C ILE A 18 3.60 4.99 6.56
N ARG A 19 4.83 5.44 6.25
CA ARG A 19 5.94 5.39 7.22
C ARG A 19 5.66 6.21 8.47
N TYR A 20 5.14 7.43 8.31
CA TYR A 20 4.81 8.29 9.43
C TYR A 20 3.77 7.64 10.35
N GLU A 21 2.67 7.14 9.77
CA GLU A 21 1.60 6.47 10.52
C GLU A 21 2.06 5.18 11.22
N LEU A 22 2.94 4.40 10.58
CA LEU A 22 3.58 3.25 11.22
C LEU A 22 4.46 3.68 12.38
N SER A 23 5.24 4.76 12.22
CA SER A 23 6.12 5.27 13.27
C SER A 23 5.35 5.75 14.50
N LEU A 24 4.18 6.38 14.31
CA LEU A 24 3.28 6.77 15.41
C LEU A 24 2.79 5.56 16.22
N ARG A 25 2.75 4.38 15.61
CA ARG A 25 2.34 3.11 16.22
C ARG A 25 3.52 2.26 16.70
N GLY A 26 4.75 2.79 16.63
CA GLY A 26 5.98 2.07 16.99
C GLY A 26 6.33 0.92 16.04
N LEU A 27 5.83 0.95 14.80
CA LEU A 27 6.09 -0.07 13.78
C LEU A 27 7.04 0.45 12.72
N THR A 28 7.85 -0.45 12.14
CA THR A 28 8.72 -0.13 11.00
C THR A 28 8.36 -0.98 9.77
N LEU A 29 8.80 -0.55 8.58
CA LEU A 29 8.64 -1.35 7.36
C LEU A 29 9.34 -2.71 7.43
N VAL A 30 10.38 -2.84 8.27
CA VAL A 30 11.08 -4.10 8.49
C VAL A 30 10.18 -5.09 9.23
N GLU A 31 9.52 -4.66 10.31
CA GLU A 31 8.53 -5.46 11.01
C GLU A 31 7.37 -5.87 10.08
N ILE A 32 6.90 -4.96 9.22
CA ILE A 32 5.87 -5.30 8.23
C ILE A 32 6.36 -6.38 7.25
N ALA A 33 7.60 -6.24 6.75
CA ALA A 33 8.21 -7.21 5.85
C ALA A 33 8.34 -8.58 6.51
N ASN A 34 8.80 -8.62 7.77
CA ASN A 34 8.91 -9.84 8.57
C ASN A 34 7.54 -10.50 8.80
N ARG A 35 6.50 -9.73 9.17
CA ARG A 35 5.12 -10.23 9.32
C ARG A 35 4.55 -10.79 8.01
N ALA A 36 4.90 -10.16 6.89
CA ALA A 36 4.49 -10.58 5.56
C ALA A 36 5.32 -11.75 5.01
N GLY A 37 6.49 -12.05 5.58
CA GLY A 37 7.42 -13.05 5.06
C GLY A 37 8.00 -12.66 3.70
N VAL A 38 8.18 -11.36 3.46
CA VAL A 38 8.69 -10.80 2.19
C VAL A 38 9.85 -9.85 2.45
N SER A 39 10.53 -9.41 1.39
CA SER A 39 11.60 -8.42 1.51
C SER A 39 11.05 -7.00 1.77
N ILE A 40 11.83 -6.17 2.46
CA ILE A 40 11.50 -4.74 2.71
C ILE A 40 11.29 -3.99 1.38
N SER A 41 12.05 -4.34 0.35
CA SER A 41 11.91 -3.79 -1.00
C SER A 41 10.55 -4.11 -1.62
N ALA A 42 10.01 -5.30 -1.37
CA ALA A 42 8.66 -5.66 -1.82
C ALA A 42 7.59 -4.83 -1.09
N VAL A 43 7.73 -4.62 0.23
CA VAL A 43 6.82 -3.75 0.99
C VAL A 43 6.87 -2.30 0.50
N SER A 44 8.08 -1.80 0.22
CA SER A 44 8.27 -0.45 -0.33
C SER A 44 7.69 -0.34 -1.73
N ALA A 45 7.87 -1.35 -2.59
CA ALA A 45 7.26 -1.37 -3.92
C ALA A 45 5.73 -1.35 -3.87
N VAL A 46 5.12 -2.04 -2.91
CA VAL A 46 3.67 -1.99 -2.69
C VAL A 46 3.22 -0.62 -2.20
N SER A 47 3.92 -0.07 -1.21
CA SER A 47 3.62 1.25 -0.63
C SER A 47 3.77 2.40 -1.64
N LEU A 48 4.74 2.29 -2.55
CA LEU A 48 5.01 3.24 -3.64
C LEU A 48 4.09 3.05 -4.86
N GLY A 49 3.16 2.10 -4.83
CA GLY A 49 2.29 1.81 -5.96
C GLY A 49 2.89 0.92 -7.05
N LYS A 50 4.18 0.61 -7.00
CA LYS A 50 4.95 -0.13 -8.03
C LYS A 50 4.61 -1.62 -8.16
N SER A 51 4.12 -2.25 -7.10
CA SER A 51 3.82 -3.69 -7.09
C SER A 51 2.52 -3.96 -6.35
N ARG A 52 1.81 -5.03 -6.72
CA ARG A 52 0.57 -5.47 -6.09
C ARG A 52 0.81 -6.73 -5.28
N SER A 53 0.43 -6.69 -4.00
CA SER A 53 0.49 -7.87 -3.13
C SER A 53 -0.58 -7.76 -2.08
N ALA A 54 -1.66 -8.54 -2.26
CA ALA A 54 -2.80 -8.54 -1.35
C ALA A 54 -2.39 -8.84 0.10
N ARG A 55 -1.37 -9.70 0.30
CA ARG A 55 -0.84 -10.02 1.62
C ARG A 55 -0.18 -8.81 2.28
N VAL A 56 0.68 -8.10 1.56
CA VAL A 56 1.36 -6.89 2.06
C VAL A 56 0.35 -5.76 2.29
N GLU A 57 -0.58 -5.56 1.36
CA GLU A 57 -1.65 -4.57 1.47
C GLU A 57 -2.48 -4.80 2.73
N THR A 58 -2.92 -6.05 2.98
CA THR A 58 -3.68 -6.42 4.17
C THR A 58 -2.88 -6.19 5.46
N ILE A 59 -1.59 -6.55 5.48
CA ILE A 59 -0.77 -6.39 6.69
C ILE A 59 -0.48 -4.91 6.98
N LEU A 60 -0.23 -4.10 5.94
CA LEU A 60 -0.08 -2.66 6.08
C LEU A 60 -1.37 -2.02 6.59
N ALA A 61 -2.51 -2.38 6.01
CA ALA A 61 -3.81 -1.87 6.40
C ALA A 61 -4.12 -2.22 7.87
N LYS A 62 -3.94 -3.49 8.27
CA LYS A 62 -4.06 -3.93 9.67
C LYS A 62 -3.09 -3.21 10.61
N ALA A 63 -1.85 -2.96 10.18
CA ALA A 63 -0.88 -2.22 10.99
C ALA A 63 -1.26 -0.75 11.18
N LEU A 64 -2.05 -0.19 10.25
CA LEU A 64 -2.56 1.17 10.30
C LEU A 64 -3.97 1.27 10.90
N ASP A 65 -4.57 0.13 11.27
CA ASP A 65 -5.95 0.03 11.76
C ASP A 65 -6.99 0.58 10.77
N ILE A 66 -6.78 0.31 9.48
CA ILE A 66 -7.68 0.69 8.39
C ILE A 66 -7.88 -0.48 7.44
N GLU A 67 -8.88 -0.37 6.58
CA GLU A 67 -9.13 -1.35 5.52
C GLU A 67 -8.17 -1.16 4.33
N PRO A 68 -7.79 -2.25 3.62
CA PRO A 68 -6.86 -2.17 2.50
C PRO A 68 -7.42 -1.39 1.30
N ASP A 69 -8.74 -1.32 1.11
CA ASP A 69 -9.38 -0.47 0.11
C ASP A 69 -9.26 1.03 0.44
N ARG A 70 -9.29 1.39 1.73
CA ARG A 70 -9.03 2.77 2.18
C ARG A 70 -7.59 3.18 1.94
N LEU A 71 -6.65 2.24 2.09
CA LEU A 71 -5.22 2.50 1.91
C LEU A 71 -4.80 2.47 0.43
N PHE A 72 -5.43 1.63 -0.38
CA PHE A 72 -5.14 1.45 -1.80
C PHE A 72 -6.44 1.53 -2.63
N PRO A 73 -7.12 2.70 -2.66
CA PRO A 73 -8.40 2.84 -3.36
C PRO A 73 -8.27 2.57 -4.85
N GLU A 74 -7.09 2.81 -5.44
CA GLU A 74 -6.84 2.50 -6.85
C GLU A 74 -6.84 1.00 -7.18
N ARG A 75 -6.78 0.11 -6.16
CA ARG A 75 -6.62 -1.35 -6.33
C ARG A 75 -7.85 -2.16 -6.02
N TYR A 76 -8.78 -1.57 -5.28
CA TYR A 76 -10.04 -2.17 -4.90
C TYR A 76 -11.13 -1.39 -5.62
N PRO A 77 -11.78 -1.96 -6.65
CA PRO A 77 -12.94 -1.30 -7.23
C PRO A 77 -13.93 -1.10 -6.09
N SER A 78 -14.23 0.16 -5.76
CA SER A 78 -15.29 0.46 -4.80
C SER A 78 -16.54 -0.20 -5.37
N ASN A 79 -16.97 -1.31 -4.76
CA ASN A 79 -18.21 -1.94 -5.12
C ASN A 79 -19.33 -1.03 -4.61
N ASN A 80 -19.52 0.13 -5.26
CA ASN A 80 -20.75 0.91 -5.25
C ASN A 80 -21.81 0.15 -6.03
N GLY A 81 -22.06 -1.09 -5.62
CA GLY A 81 -23.11 -1.96 -6.10
C GLY A 81 -24.08 -2.21 -4.95
N GLY A 82 -25.03 -1.30 -4.79
CA GLY A 82 -26.39 -1.60 -4.34
C GLY A 82 -26.69 -1.54 -2.84
N CYS A 83 -27.30 -0.43 -2.41
CA CYS A 83 -28.62 -0.50 -1.78
C CYS A 83 -29.36 0.82 -2.06
N ALA A 84 -30.20 0.79 -3.09
CA ALA A 84 -31.32 1.70 -3.28
C ALA A 84 -32.58 0.96 -2.82
#